data_AF-A0A7Y2JB41-F1
#
_entry.id   AF-A0A7Y2JB41-F1
#
_cell.length_a   1.000
_cell.length_b   1.000
_cell.length_c   1.000
_cell.angle_alpha   90.00
_cell.angle_beta   90.00
_cell.angle_gamma   90.00
#
_symmetry.space_group_name_H-M   'P 1'
#
loop_
_entity.id
_entity.type
_entity.pdbx_description
1 polymer ?
#
loop_
_entity_poly.entity_id
_entity_poly.type
_entity_poly.pdbx_seq_one_letter_code
_entity_poly.pdbx_strand_id
1 'polypeptide(L)'
;FEVLAKSVDYCRRHKGMELFAYCFMPSHVHWIFRSSKGNPQGLLRDFKKHTSKKIIESIIRNSQESRKEWLLKMFERAGKKKGNVSRYQFWQHHNKPIELWSDKVIKQKLKYIHSNPVKSGFVTDPTHWKYSSARNFEDDHTILRIDDAGFID
;
A
#
# COMPACT_ATOMS: atom_id res chain seq x y z
N PHE A 1 1.21 -9.31 3.20
CA PHE A 1 0.82 -8.50 2.02
C PHE A 1 -0.62 -8.73 1.56
N GLU A 2 -1.20 -9.92 1.67
CA GLU A 2 -2.59 -10.19 1.23
C GLU A 2 -3.64 -9.23 1.83
N VAL A 3 -3.53 -8.90 3.12
CA VAL A 3 -4.42 -7.92 3.78
C VAL A 3 -4.32 -6.54 3.11
N LEU A 4 -3.13 -6.13 2.65
CA LEU A 4 -2.95 -4.86 1.93
C LEU A 4 -3.66 -4.90 0.58
N ALA A 5 -3.43 -5.96 -0.22
CA ALA A 5 -4.09 -6.12 -1.52
C ALA A 5 -5.62 -6.08 -1.38
N LYS A 6 -6.18 -6.89 -0.48
CA LYS A 6 -7.63 -6.92 -0.17
C LYS A 6 -8.16 -5.55 0.28
N SER A 7 -7.37 -4.78 1.02
CA SER A 7 -7.78 -3.45 1.48
C SER A 7 -7.73 -2.40 0.38
N VAL A 8 -6.76 -2.47 -0.53
CA VAL A 8 -6.73 -1.61 -1.73
C VAL A 8 -7.94 -1.93 -2.60
N ASP A 9 -8.23 -3.21 -2.82
CA ASP A 9 -9.40 -3.67 -3.56
C ASP A 9 -10.73 -3.19 -2.95
N TYR A 10 -10.83 -3.21 -1.61
CA TYR A 10 -11.96 -2.62 -0.89
C TYR A 10 -12.06 -1.11 -1.15
N CYS A 11 -10.95 -0.38 -1.12
CA CYS A 11 -10.93 1.05 -1.43
C CYS A 11 -11.32 1.35 -2.89
N ARG A 12 -10.90 0.51 -3.84
CA ARG A 12 -11.30 0.63 -5.25
C ARG A 12 -12.82 0.46 -5.39
N ARG A 13 -13.37 -0.64 -4.86
CA ARG A 13 -14.80 -0.95 -4.96
C ARG A 13 -15.72 0.02 -4.20
N HIS A 14 -15.31 0.54 -3.05
CA HIS A 14 -16.24 1.22 -2.13
C HIS A 14 -15.85 2.66 -1.78
N LYS A 15 -14.61 3.08 -2.06
CA LYS A 15 -14.09 4.38 -1.63
C LYS A 15 -13.70 5.30 -2.79
N GLY A 16 -13.80 4.85 -4.03
CA GLY A 16 -13.46 5.65 -5.21
C GLY A 16 -11.95 5.79 -5.42
N MET A 17 -11.19 4.74 -5.09
CA MET A 17 -9.77 4.67 -5.43
C MET A 17 -9.62 4.19 -6.87
N GLU A 18 -8.88 4.94 -7.68
CA GLU A 18 -8.36 4.49 -8.97
C GLU A 18 -6.85 4.27 -8.79
N LEU A 19 -6.37 3.06 -9.03
CA LEU A 19 -4.99 2.64 -8.76
C LEU A 19 -4.28 2.34 -10.07
N PHE A 20 -3.24 3.09 -10.41
CA PHE A 20 -2.51 2.94 -11.67
C PHE A 20 -1.18 2.18 -11.49
N ALA A 21 -0.57 2.26 -10.31
CA ALA A 21 0.62 1.48 -9.99
C ALA A 21 0.75 1.24 -8.49
N TYR A 22 1.41 0.15 -8.09
CA TYR A 22 1.73 -0.12 -6.70
C TYR A 22 3.01 -0.94 -6.54
N CYS A 23 3.63 -0.84 -5.36
CA CYS A 23 4.64 -1.77 -4.89
C CYS A 23 4.55 -1.84 -3.36
N PHE A 24 4.26 -3.04 -2.83
CA PHE A 24 4.26 -3.27 -1.39
C PHE A 24 5.62 -3.80 -0.95
N MET A 25 6.30 -3.02 -0.12
CA MET A 25 7.55 -3.39 0.52
C MET A 25 7.29 -3.83 1.96
N PRO A 26 8.17 -4.63 2.58
CA PRO A 26 7.98 -5.06 3.97
C PRO A 26 7.81 -3.91 4.97
N SER A 27 8.44 -2.76 4.71
CA SER A 27 8.44 -1.59 5.60
C SER A 27 7.54 -0.43 5.14
N HIS A 28 7.12 -0.39 3.88
CA HIS A 28 6.36 0.73 3.32
C HIS A 28 5.60 0.35 2.05
N VAL A 29 4.74 1.24 1.57
CA VAL A 29 4.01 1.05 0.30
C VAL A 29 4.25 2.24 -0.62
N HIS A 30 4.36 1.95 -1.91
CA HIS A 30 4.38 2.92 -2.97
C HIS A 30 3.19 2.71 -3.91
N TRP A 31 2.65 3.79 -4.46
CA TRP A 31 1.50 3.78 -5.34
C TRP A 31 1.40 5.04 -6.18
N ILE A 32 0.78 4.89 -7.35
CA ILE A 32 0.19 5.96 -8.15
C ILE A 32 -1.31 5.72 -8.12
N PHE A 33 -2.07 6.67 -7.59
CA PHE A 33 -3.52 6.54 -7.47
C PHE A 33 -4.20 7.90 -7.61
N ARG A 34 -5.48 7.87 -7.95
CA ARG A 34 -6.40 9.01 -7.94
C ARG A 34 -7.58 8.70 -7.04
N SER A 35 -8.17 9.75 -6.47
CA SER A 35 -9.45 9.68 -5.79
C SER A 35 -10.50 10.23 -6.74
N SER A 36 -11.44 9.41 -7.18
CA SER A 36 -12.53 9.84 -8.06
C SER A 36 -13.47 10.86 -7.41
N LYS A 37 -13.36 11.02 -6.08
CA LYS A 37 -14.11 12.02 -5.28
C LYS A 37 -13.32 13.32 -5.04
N GLY A 38 -12.16 13.49 -5.68
CA GLY A 38 -11.30 14.68 -5.50
C GLY A 38 -10.67 14.82 -4.11
N ASN A 39 -10.74 13.77 -3.27
CA ASN A 39 -10.23 13.81 -1.89
C ASN A 39 -9.22 12.68 -1.63
N PRO A 40 -7.97 12.80 -2.13
CA PRO A 40 -6.94 11.79 -1.92
C PRO A 40 -6.55 11.65 -0.45
N GLN A 41 -6.52 12.74 0.33
CA GLN A 41 -6.16 12.70 1.75
C GLN A 41 -7.18 11.90 2.59
N GLY A 42 -8.48 12.13 2.35
CA GLY A 42 -9.55 11.38 3.00
C GLY A 42 -9.53 9.91 2.61
N LEU A 43 -9.27 9.60 1.34
CA LEU A 43 -9.12 8.23 0.86
C LEU A 43 -7.94 7.51 1.54
N LEU A 44 -6.78 8.18 1.65
CA LEU A 44 -5.60 7.65 2.35
C LEU A 44 -5.87 7.40 3.84
N ARG A 45 -6.57 8.33 4.50
CA ARG A 45 -6.98 8.18 5.90
C ARG A 45 -7.86 6.94 6.09
N ASP A 46 -8.87 6.79 5.25
CA ASP A 46 -9.81 5.67 5.28
C ASP A 46 -9.09 4.34 5.00
N PHE A 47 -8.19 4.30 4.01
CA PHE A 47 -7.34 3.14 3.73
C PHE A 47 -6.49 2.76 4.94
N LYS A 48 -5.75 3.71 5.53
CA LYS A 48 -4.91 3.46 6.71
C LYS A 48 -5.72 2.95 7.89
N LYS A 49 -6.91 3.51 8.13
CA LYS A 49 -7.82 3.06 9.19
C LYS A 49 -8.28 1.63 8.96
N HIS A 50 -8.74 1.31 7.75
CA HIS A 50 -9.23 -0.03 7.40
C HIS A 50 -8.11 -1.08 7.50
N THR A 51 -6.98 -0.83 6.85
CA THR A 51 -5.82 -1.75 6.85
C THR A 51 -5.25 -1.97 8.24
N SER A 52 -5.09 -0.90 9.04
CA SER A 52 -4.58 -1.03 10.42
C SER A 52 -5.47 -1.97 11.23
N LYS A 53 -6.80 -1.83 11.14
CA LYS A 53 -7.74 -2.73 11.82
C LYS A 53 -7.56 -4.18 11.35
N LYS A 54 -7.53 -4.41 10.03
CA LYS A 54 -7.43 -5.76 9.45
C LYS A 54 -6.10 -6.46 9.75
N ILE A 55 -4.98 -5.73 9.72
CA ILE A 55 -3.67 -6.28 10.04
C ILE A 55 -3.58 -6.68 11.51
N ILE A 56 -4.01 -5.79 12.41
CA ILE A 56 -4.01 -6.08 13.85
C ILE A 56 -4.93 -7.27 14.16
N GLU A 57 -6.14 -7.33 13.59
CA GLU A 57 -7.04 -8.49 13.71
C GLU A 57 -6.37 -9.78 13.23
N SER A 58 -5.64 -9.74 12.11
CA SER A 58 -4.95 -10.90 11.56
C SER A 58 -3.83 -11.40 12.47
N ILE A 59 -3.06 -10.48 13.08
CA ILE A 59 -2.01 -10.83 14.05
C ILE A 59 -2.63 -11.42 15.33
N ILE A 60 -3.71 -10.83 15.84
CA ILE A 60 -4.37 -11.31 17.06
C ILE A 60 -4.94 -12.73 16.86
N ARG A 61 -5.52 -13.01 15.69
CA ARG A 61 -6.16 -14.30 15.40
C ARG A 61 -5.19 -15.38 14.95
N ASN A 62 -3.98 -15.01 14.51
CA ASN A 62 -2.98 -15.98 14.11
C ASN A 62 -2.25 -16.57 15.34
N SER A 63 -2.61 -17.79 15.73
CA SER A 63 -1.94 -18.52 16.82
C SER A 63 -0.51 -18.96 16.47
N GLN A 64 -0.14 -18.97 15.20
CA GLN A 64 1.17 -19.42 14.70
C GLN A 64 2.18 -18.27 14.52
N GLU A 65 1.78 -17.01 14.72
CA GLU A 65 2.71 -15.87 14.62
C GLU A 65 3.57 -15.77 15.89
N SER A 66 4.81 -16.28 15.82
CA SER A 66 5.75 -16.32 16.94
C SER A 66 6.08 -14.93 17.51
N ARG A 67 5.96 -13.85 16.71
CA ARG A 67 6.27 -12.48 17.12
C ARG A 67 5.03 -11.71 17.59
N LYS A 68 3.87 -12.36 17.71
CA LYS A 68 2.57 -11.71 17.99
C LYS A 68 2.63 -10.76 19.17
N GLU A 69 3.08 -11.23 20.33
CA GLU A 69 3.14 -10.41 21.54
C GLU A 69 4.09 -9.21 21.40
N TRP A 70 5.23 -9.42 20.73
CA TRP A 70 6.18 -8.36 20.47
C TRP A 70 5.60 -7.29 19.52
N LEU A 71 4.98 -7.71 18.41
CA LEU A 71 4.33 -6.81 17.45
C LEU A 71 3.22 -5.99 18.12
N LEU A 72 2.32 -6.64 18.86
CA LEU A 72 1.21 -5.96 19.55
C LEU A 72 1.72 -4.95 20.59
N LYS A 73 2.75 -5.29 21.37
CA LYS A 73 3.39 -4.35 22.30
C LYS A 73 4.01 -3.16 21.58
N MET A 74 4.64 -3.35 20.42
CA MET A 74 5.17 -2.24 19.63
C MET A 74 4.06 -1.31 19.12
N PHE A 75 2.99 -1.85 18.56
CA PHE A 75 1.86 -1.05 18.07
C PHE A 75 1.12 -0.34 19.20
N GLU A 76 1.03 -0.95 20.37
CA GLU A 76 0.43 -0.32 21.56
C GLU A 76 1.29 0.84 22.07
N ARG A 77 2.62 0.64 22.17
CA ARG A 77 3.56 1.71 22.54
C ARG A 77 3.50 2.86 21.55
N ALA A 78 3.37 2.59 20.26
CA ALA A 78 3.21 3.61 19.24
C ALA A 78 1.89 4.38 19.41
N GLY A 79 0.78 3.67 19.69
CA GLY A 79 -0.53 4.28 19.92
C GLY A 79 -0.59 5.15 21.18
N LYS A 80 -0.02 4.70 22.30
CA LYS A 80 -0.02 5.44 23.59
C LYS A 80 0.64 6.81 23.53
N LYS A 81 1.56 7.04 22.59
CA LYS A 81 2.24 8.33 22.43
C LYS A 81 1.31 9.45 21.91
N LYS A 82 0.07 9.14 21.52
CA LYS A 82 -0.85 10.08 20.87
C LYS A 82 -2.31 9.83 21.29
N GLY A 83 -3.03 10.90 21.68
CA GLY A 83 -4.42 10.82 22.19
C GLY A 83 -5.50 10.40 21.19
N ASN A 84 -5.18 10.27 19.90
CA ASN A 84 -6.15 10.04 18.83
C ASN A 84 -6.18 8.58 18.31
N VAL A 85 -5.43 7.68 18.97
CA VAL A 85 -5.37 6.26 18.61
C VAL A 85 -6.03 5.45 19.73
N SER A 86 -6.99 4.59 19.38
CA SER A 86 -7.77 3.85 20.39
C SER A 86 -6.94 2.83 21.17
N ARG A 87 -5.99 2.13 20.52
CA ARG A 87 -5.08 1.19 21.20
C ARG A 87 -3.80 0.90 20.40
N TYR A 88 -3.93 0.52 19.14
CA TYR A 88 -2.81 0.08 18.30
C TYR A 88 -2.58 1.01 17.11
N GLN A 89 -1.33 1.41 16.87
CA GLN A 89 -0.92 2.15 15.69
C GLN A 89 -0.02 1.30 14.79
N PHE A 90 -0.52 0.92 13.61
CA PHE A 90 0.26 0.22 12.60
C PHE A 90 1.01 1.19 11.67
N TRP A 91 0.29 2.16 11.08
CA TRP A 91 0.88 3.13 10.16
C TRP A 91 1.51 4.30 10.89
N GLN A 92 2.60 4.81 10.33
CA GLN A 92 3.08 6.15 10.66
C GLN A 92 2.09 7.21 10.16
N HIS A 93 2.01 8.35 10.85
CA HIS A 93 1.08 9.44 10.48
C HIS A 93 1.46 10.09 9.15
N HIS A 94 2.75 10.33 8.93
CA HIS A 94 3.21 11.03 7.74
C HIS A 94 2.99 10.20 6.48
N ASN A 95 2.69 10.91 5.40
CA ASN A 95 2.73 10.43 4.03
C ASN A 95 3.75 11.26 3.26
N LYS A 96 4.14 10.81 2.06
CA LYS A 96 4.93 11.61 1.13
C LYS A 96 4.17 11.75 -0.19
N PRO A 97 3.07 12.53 -0.22
CA PRO A 97 2.33 12.75 -1.45
C PRO A 97 3.22 13.53 -2.43
N ILE A 98 3.21 13.11 -3.69
CA ILE A 98 3.84 13.82 -4.79
C ILE A 98 2.79 13.92 -5.88
N GLU A 99 2.44 15.14 -6.25
CA GLU A 99 1.54 15.39 -7.37
C GLU A 99 2.24 15.05 -8.69
N LEU A 100 1.51 14.36 -9.57
CA LEU A 100 2.00 13.95 -10.87
C LEU A 100 1.25 14.75 -11.93
N TRP A 101 1.95 15.67 -12.57
CA TRP A 101 1.36 16.70 -13.44
C TRP A 101 1.79 16.58 -14.91
N SER A 102 2.72 15.67 -15.23
CA SER A 102 3.16 15.41 -16.60
C SER A 102 3.57 13.96 -16.79
N ASP A 103 3.47 13.49 -18.03
CA ASP A 103 3.83 12.13 -18.42
C ASP A 103 5.27 11.78 -18.05
N LYS A 104 6.20 12.74 -18.21
CA LYS A 104 7.60 12.56 -17.82
C LYS A 104 7.73 12.25 -16.32
N VAL A 105 7.01 12.99 -15.47
CA VAL A 105 7.02 12.77 -14.02
C VAL A 105 6.33 11.45 -13.66
N ILE A 106 5.21 11.12 -14.32
CA ILE A 106 4.50 9.86 -14.14
C ILE A 106 5.40 8.67 -14.47
N LYS A 107 6.00 8.64 -15.67
CA LYS A 107 6.92 7.58 -16.12
C LYS A 107 8.13 7.46 -15.20
N GLN A 108 8.69 8.58 -14.74
CA GLN A 108 9.80 8.57 -13.77
C GLN A 108 9.38 7.91 -12.44
N LYS A 109 8.21 8.27 -11.89
CA LYS A 109 7.73 7.69 -10.63
C LYS A 109 7.33 6.24 -10.78
N LEU A 110 6.69 5.86 -11.89
CA LEU A 110 6.36 4.46 -12.21
C LEU A 110 7.62 3.59 -12.18
N LYS A 111 8.67 3.99 -12.93
CA LYS A 111 9.96 3.29 -12.93
C LYS A 111 10.56 3.19 -11.52
N TYR A 112 10.53 4.29 -10.76
CA TYR A 112 11.02 4.28 -9.37
C TYR A 112 10.28 3.27 -8.49
N ILE A 113 8.95 3.21 -8.59
CA ILE A 113 8.09 2.31 -7.81
C ILE A 113 8.42 0.85 -8.14
N HIS A 114 8.46 0.50 -9.43
CA HIS A 114 8.74 -0.86 -9.88
C HIS A 114 10.17 -1.30 -9.60
N SER A 115 11.13 -0.38 -9.64
CA SER A 115 12.54 -0.69 -9.32
C SER A 115 12.83 -0.84 -7.82
N ASN A 116 11.87 -0.54 -6.94
CA ASN A 116 12.12 -0.52 -5.49
C ASN A 116 12.53 -1.90 -4.91
N PRO A 117 11.89 -3.02 -5.29
CA PRO A 117 12.32 -4.35 -4.89
C PRO A 117 13.73 -4.71 -5.35
N VAL A 118 14.10 -4.30 -6.57
CA VAL A 118 15.44 -4.54 -7.15
C VAL A 118 16.50 -3.75 -6.39
N LYS A 119 16.27 -2.45 -6.18
CA LYS A 119 17.19 -1.59 -5.42
C LYS A 119 17.37 -2.03 -3.97
N SER A 120 16.36 -2.71 -3.41
CA SER A 120 16.42 -3.26 -2.06
C SER A 120 17.04 -4.65 -2.00
N GLY A 121 17.42 -5.23 -3.14
CA GLY A 121 18.06 -6.55 -3.23
C GLY A 121 17.12 -7.75 -3.04
N PHE A 122 15.79 -7.55 -3.10
CA PHE A 122 14.84 -8.66 -2.96
C PHE A 122 14.72 -9.52 -4.21
N VAL A 123 14.89 -8.90 -5.39
CA VAL A 123 14.76 -9.54 -6.70
C VAL A 123 15.73 -8.89 -7.69
N THR A 124 16.10 -9.59 -8.75
CA THR A 124 16.91 -9.05 -9.84
C THR A 124 16.07 -8.41 -10.94
N ASP A 125 14.78 -8.77 -11.02
CA ASP A 125 13.82 -8.25 -11.98
C ASP A 125 12.59 -7.66 -11.26
N PRO A 126 12.10 -6.46 -11.62
CA PRO A 126 10.87 -5.88 -11.06
C PRO A 126 9.65 -6.81 -11.09
N THR A 127 9.51 -7.64 -12.13
CA THR A 127 8.34 -8.52 -12.34
C THR A 127 8.38 -9.76 -11.44
N HIS A 128 9.55 -10.11 -10.90
CA HIS A 128 9.66 -11.19 -9.92
C HIS A 128 9.10 -10.79 -8.55
N TRP A 129 8.89 -9.50 -8.26
CA TRP A 129 8.24 -9.09 -7.03
C TRP A 129 6.72 -9.23 -7.13
N LYS A 130 6.21 -10.35 -6.59
CA LYS A 130 4.78 -10.72 -6.58
C LYS A 130 3.83 -9.59 -6.17
N TYR A 131 4.24 -8.72 -5.23
CA TYR A 131 3.39 -7.63 -4.71
C TYR A 131 3.74 -6.25 -5.31
N SER A 132 4.09 -6.22 -6.59
CA SER A 132 4.29 -5.01 -7.41
C SER A 132 3.40 -5.05 -8.64
N SER A 133 2.96 -3.88 -9.09
CA SER A 133 2.24 -3.76 -10.36
C SER A 133 3.14 -3.88 -11.58
N ALA A 134 4.45 -4.06 -11.45
CA ALA A 134 5.34 -4.31 -12.59
C ALA A 134 4.81 -5.45 -13.48
N ARG A 135 4.27 -6.50 -12.85
CA ARG A 135 3.67 -7.67 -13.51
C ARG A 135 2.36 -7.35 -14.24
N ASN A 136 1.63 -6.32 -13.79
CA ASN A 136 0.40 -5.89 -14.48
C ASN A 136 0.71 -5.30 -15.87
N PHE A 137 1.91 -4.79 -16.11
CA PHE A 137 2.36 -4.32 -17.42
C PHE A 137 2.79 -5.46 -18.34
N GLU A 138 2.80 -6.69 -17.83
CA GLU A 138 2.98 -7.95 -18.58
C GLU A 138 1.68 -8.78 -18.55
N ASP A 139 0.53 -8.12 -18.38
CA ASP A 139 -0.81 -8.73 -18.34
C ASP A 139 -1.05 -9.73 -17.18
N ASP A 140 -0.17 -9.76 -16.17
CA ASP A 140 -0.41 -10.54 -14.95
C ASP A 140 -1.16 -9.70 -13.90
N HIS A 141 -2.41 -10.09 -13.66
CA HIS A 141 -3.31 -9.46 -12.70
C HIS A 141 -3.64 -10.33 -11.47
N THR A 142 -2.85 -11.36 -11.21
CA THR A 142 -3.13 -12.40 -10.21
C THR A 142 -3.29 -11.85 -8.78
N ILE A 143 -2.53 -10.81 -8.42
CA ILE A 143 -2.45 -10.31 -7.04
C ILE A 143 -3.36 -9.13 -6.78
N LEU A 144 -3.34 -8.17 -7.68
CA LEU A 144 -4.15 -6.97 -7.61
C LEU A 144 -4.21 -6.39 -9.02
N ARG A 145 -5.41 -6.08 -9.49
CA ARG A 145 -5.61 -5.35 -10.75
C ARG A 145 -5.17 -3.89 -10.57
N ILE A 146 -4.87 -3.22 -11.67
CA ILE A 146 -4.78 -1.77 -11.72
C ILE A 146 -5.90 -1.24 -12.63
N ASP A 147 -6.20 0.05 -12.52
CA ASP A 147 -7.11 0.76 -13.41
C ASP A 147 -6.30 1.23 -14.63
N ASP A 148 -6.96 1.26 -15.79
CA ASP A 148 -6.34 1.79 -17.00
C ASP A 148 -6.17 3.29 -16.87
N ALA A 149 -4.95 3.76 -17.16
CA ALA A 149 -4.64 5.17 -17.16
C ALA A 149 -5.01 5.82 -18.51
N GLY A 150 -5.00 5.08 -19.62
CA GLY A 150 -5.15 5.62 -20.98
C GLY A 150 -4.00 6.55 -21.43
N PHE A 151 -2.94 6.68 -20.62
CA PHE A 151 -1.74 7.49 -20.91
C PHE A 151 -0.43 6.83 -20.41
N ILE A 152 -0.52 5.62 -19.86
CA ILE A 152 0.65 4.85 -19.41
C ILE A 152 0.84 3.70 -20.40
N ASP A 153 1.33 4.05 -21.59
CA ASP A 153 1.94 3.13 -22.56
C ASP A 153 3.47 3.12 -22.38
#